data_AF-A0A9X3A984-F1
#
_entry.id   AF-A0A9X3A984-F1
#
_cell.length_a   1.000
_cell.length_b   1.000
_cell.length_c   1.000
_cell.angle_alpha   90.00
_cell.angle_beta   90.00
_cell.angle_gamma   90.00
#
_symmetry.space_group_name_H-M   'P 1'
#
loop_
_entity.id
_entity.type
_entity.pdbx_description
1 polymer ?
#
loop_
_entity_poly.entity_id
_entity_poly.type
_entity_poly.pdbx_seq_one_letter_code
_entity_poly.pdbx_strand_id
1 'polypeptide(L)'
;MVFLEALSGDALRVGLSASEAHAPERSGTAVGRVPAVVYLWGIQAPRPGQPFGAAATEAAGRICKGKRLRVAARSAGPEGRITGSVVAEGKETSGRQDVGRALIRLGLAWQDQRRPSSAQLRSLEQEARREEVGLWQQASPTPPWSW
;
A
#
# COMPACT_ATOMS: atom_id res chain seq x y z
N MET A 1 9.04 -13.27 0.59
CA MET A 1 7.76 -12.79 0.04
C MET A 1 7.95 -12.11 -1.32
N VAL A 2 7.06 -12.37 -2.27
CA VAL A 2 7.10 -11.82 -3.65
C VAL A 2 5.79 -11.09 -3.94
N PHE A 3 5.88 -9.93 -4.60
CA PHE A 3 4.72 -9.18 -5.07
C PHE A 3 4.01 -9.94 -6.19
N LEU A 4 2.68 -10.04 -6.12
CA LEU A 4 1.89 -10.53 -7.24
C LEU A 4 1.43 -9.34 -8.09
N GLU A 5 0.55 -8.47 -7.57
CA GLU A 5 -0.05 -7.36 -8.35
C GLU A 5 -0.60 -6.24 -7.45
N ALA A 6 -0.72 -5.02 -7.95
CA ALA A 6 -1.50 -3.97 -7.31
C ALA A 6 -2.96 -4.14 -7.74
N LEU A 7 -3.90 -4.20 -6.80
CA LEU A 7 -5.29 -4.55 -7.10
C LEU A 7 -6.18 -3.32 -7.26
N SER A 8 -6.02 -2.34 -6.38
CA SER A 8 -6.88 -1.15 -6.36
C SER A 8 -6.31 -0.15 -5.37
N GLY A 9 -5.72 0.95 -5.84
CA GLY A 9 -5.30 2.05 -4.98
C GLY A 9 -4.34 1.61 -3.87
N ASP A 10 -4.87 1.44 -2.66
CA ASP A 10 -4.15 1.09 -1.43
C ASP A 10 -4.08 -0.43 -1.16
N ALA A 11 -4.66 -1.26 -2.02
CA ALA A 11 -4.67 -2.71 -1.90
C ALA A 11 -3.62 -3.39 -2.79
N LEU A 12 -2.73 -4.17 -2.17
CA LEU A 12 -1.65 -4.91 -2.83
C LEU A 12 -1.84 -6.42 -2.66
N ARG A 13 -1.79 -7.19 -3.76
CA ARG A 13 -1.73 -8.65 -3.71
C ARG A 13 -0.29 -9.11 -3.58
N VAL A 14 -0.06 -9.96 -2.59
CA VAL A 14 1.27 -10.42 -2.22
C VAL A 14 1.26 -11.94 -1.97
N GLY A 15 2.38 -12.60 -2.29
CA GLY A 15 2.57 -14.01 -2.03
C GLY A 15 3.35 -14.19 -0.74
N LEU A 16 2.65 -14.54 0.35
CA LEU A 16 3.23 -14.83 1.65
C LEU A 16 3.77 -16.26 1.69
N SER A 17 4.90 -16.48 2.36
CA SER A 17 5.29 -17.84 2.75
C SER A 17 4.33 -18.36 3.82
N ALA A 18 3.95 -19.64 3.80
CA ALA A 18 3.03 -20.23 4.77
C ALA A 18 3.48 -20.03 6.25
N SER A 19 4.79 -19.88 6.49
CA SER A 19 5.37 -19.57 7.80
C SER A 19 5.14 -18.13 8.29
N GLU A 20 4.82 -17.19 7.39
CA GLU A 20 4.60 -15.77 7.68
C GLU A 20 3.10 -15.44 7.90
N ALA A 21 2.19 -16.37 7.58
CA ALA A 21 0.74 -16.19 7.59
C ALA A 21 0.07 -16.54 8.93
N HIS A 22 0.79 -16.46 10.06
CA HIS A 22 0.29 -16.86 11.39
C HIS A 22 -1.06 -16.18 11.74
N ALA A 23 -2.15 -16.88 11.49
CA ALA A 23 -3.41 -16.87 12.23
C ALA A 23 -3.51 -18.23 12.95
N PRO A 24 -4.12 -18.30 14.14
CA PRO A 24 -4.10 -19.53 14.94
C PRO A 24 -4.90 -20.64 14.24
N GLU A 25 -4.32 -21.83 14.27
CA GLU A 25 -4.90 -23.14 13.93
C GLU A 25 -5.31 -23.38 12.47
N ARG A 26 -4.38 -23.95 11.69
CA ARG A 26 -4.65 -25.16 10.89
C ARG A 26 -3.42 -26.07 10.84
N SER A 27 -3.54 -27.25 11.46
CA SER A 27 -2.62 -28.36 11.25
C SER A 27 -2.70 -28.81 9.79
N GLY A 28 -1.64 -28.52 9.05
CA GLY A 28 -1.44 -28.97 7.67
C GLY A 28 -0.26 -28.22 7.07
N THR A 29 0.83 -28.93 6.78
CA THR A 29 2.05 -28.36 6.20
C THR A 29 1.76 -27.87 4.77
N ALA A 30 1.30 -26.63 4.64
CA ALA A 30 1.15 -25.98 3.34
C ALA A 30 2.54 -25.65 2.78
N VAL A 31 3.08 -26.53 1.94
CA VAL A 31 4.28 -26.24 1.13
C VAL A 31 3.83 -25.40 -0.07
N GLY A 32 3.81 -24.08 0.09
CA GLY A 32 3.40 -23.16 -0.97
C GLY A 32 3.27 -21.71 -0.47
N ARG A 33 3.28 -20.74 -1.39
CA ARG A 33 2.95 -19.35 -1.08
C ARG A 33 1.45 -19.15 -1.19
N VAL A 34 0.85 -18.53 -0.18
CA VAL A 34 -0.60 -18.23 -0.17
C VAL A 34 -0.80 -16.78 -0.60
N PRO A 35 -1.72 -16.49 -1.53
CA PRO A 35 -2.05 -15.11 -1.88
C PRO A 35 -2.73 -14.42 -0.69
N ALA A 36 -2.25 -13.23 -0.34
CA ALA A 36 -2.86 -12.34 0.63
C ALA A 36 -3.08 -10.96 0.01
N VAL A 37 -4.06 -10.23 0.52
CA VAL A 37 -4.32 -8.85 0.13
C VAL A 37 -3.95 -7.94 1.29
N VAL A 38 -2.99 -7.04 1.07
CA VAL A 38 -2.54 -6.07 2.05
C VAL A 38 -3.14 -4.71 1.73
N TYR A 39 -3.87 -4.14 2.67
CA TYR A 39 -4.34 -2.77 2.66
C TYR A 39 -3.33 -1.88 3.37
N LEU A 40 -2.82 -0.87 2.67
CA LEU A 40 -1.79 0.03 3.19
C LEU A 40 -2.34 0.88 4.34
N TRP A 41 -1.78 0.68 5.54
CA TRP A 41 -2.25 1.35 6.73
C TRP A 41 -1.98 2.87 6.69
N GLY A 42 -2.99 3.66 7.07
CA GLY A 42 -2.86 5.08 7.33
C GLY A 42 -2.90 5.96 6.08
N ILE A 43 -3.13 5.34 4.91
CA ILE A 43 -3.33 6.04 3.65
C ILE A 43 -4.61 5.54 2.98
N GLN A 44 -5.15 6.33 2.05
CA GLN A 44 -6.19 5.89 1.12
C GLN A 44 -5.85 6.41 -0.27
N ALA A 45 -5.67 5.48 -1.22
CA ALA A 45 -5.48 5.82 -2.62
C ALA A 45 -6.80 5.67 -3.40
N PRO A 46 -7.02 6.49 -4.44
CA PRO A 46 -8.20 6.34 -5.28
C PRO A 46 -8.27 4.95 -5.93
N ARG A 47 -9.49 4.43 -6.08
CA ARG A 47 -9.74 3.13 -6.72
C ARG A 47 -9.89 3.29 -8.23
N PRO A 48 -9.72 2.22 -9.03
CA PRO A 48 -10.11 2.24 -10.43
C PRO A 48 -11.54 2.80 -10.61
N GLY A 49 -11.71 3.75 -11.53
CA GLY A 49 -12.96 4.50 -11.73
C GLY A 49 -13.01 5.86 -11.02
N GLN A 50 -12.15 6.10 -10.03
CA GLN A 50 -11.96 7.42 -9.44
C GLN A 50 -10.80 8.17 -10.13
N PRO A 51 -10.78 9.51 -10.13
CA PRO A 51 -9.64 10.29 -10.59
C PRO A 51 -8.33 9.79 -9.94
N PHE A 52 -7.28 9.65 -10.74
CA PHE A 52 -5.97 9.13 -10.34
C PHE A 52 -5.93 7.66 -9.84
N GLY A 53 -7.04 6.92 -9.89
CA GLY A 53 -7.07 5.53 -9.42
C GLY A 53 -6.21 4.55 -10.23
N ALA A 54 -6.19 4.71 -11.56
CA ALA A 54 -5.30 3.95 -12.42
C ALA A 54 -3.83 4.31 -12.15
N ALA A 55 -3.52 5.61 -12.05
CA ALA A 55 -2.17 6.10 -11.77
C ALA A 55 -1.64 5.60 -10.41
N ALA A 56 -2.47 5.60 -9.37
CA ALA A 56 -2.11 5.08 -8.05
C ALA A 56 -1.79 3.58 -8.09
N THR A 57 -2.63 2.80 -8.77
CA THR A 57 -2.45 1.35 -8.92
C THR A 57 -1.18 1.05 -9.71
N GLU A 58 -0.92 1.78 -10.81
CA GLU A 58 0.27 1.59 -11.62
C GLU A 58 1.55 1.98 -10.86
N ALA A 59 1.55 3.10 -10.14
CA ALA A 59 2.68 3.54 -9.33
C ALA A 59 3.02 2.51 -8.24
N ALA A 60 2.01 1.99 -7.54
CA ALA A 60 2.21 0.92 -6.56
C ALA A 60 2.83 -0.33 -7.20
N GLY A 61 2.34 -0.73 -8.38
CA GLY A 61 2.91 -1.81 -9.18
C GLY A 61 4.38 -1.56 -9.53
N ARG A 62 4.72 -0.38 -10.04
CA ARG A 62 6.09 0.02 -10.38
C ARG A 62 7.03 0.01 -9.17
N ILE A 63 6.57 0.49 -8.01
CA ILE A 63 7.36 0.51 -6.77
C ILE A 63 7.70 -0.92 -6.33
N CYS A 64 6.76 -1.86 -6.47
CA CYS A 64 6.90 -3.24 -6.02
C CYS A 64 7.57 -4.19 -7.04
N LYS A 65 7.50 -3.87 -8.34
CA LYS A 65 7.96 -4.75 -9.43
C LYS A 65 9.41 -5.15 -9.26
N GLY A 66 9.68 -6.46 -9.29
CA GLY A 66 11.02 -7.03 -9.20
C GLY A 66 11.71 -6.86 -7.83
N LYS A 67 11.02 -6.35 -6.82
CA LYS A 67 11.55 -6.13 -5.47
C LYS A 67 11.06 -7.20 -4.49
N ARG A 68 11.85 -7.43 -3.44
CA ARG A 68 11.40 -8.22 -2.29
C ARG A 68 10.48 -7.34 -1.45
N LEU A 69 9.28 -7.85 -1.13
CA LEU A 69 8.37 -7.12 -0.25
C LEU A 69 8.48 -7.63 1.17
N ARG A 70 8.41 -6.72 2.14
CA ARG A 70 8.22 -7.03 3.56
C ARG A 70 6.93 -6.37 4.03
N VAL A 71 6.06 -7.18 4.62
CA VAL A 71 4.80 -6.70 5.20
C VAL A 71 4.97 -6.63 6.71
N ALA A 72 4.74 -5.45 7.28
CA ALA A 72 4.54 -5.31 8.71
C ALA A 72 3.02 -5.29 8.96
N ALA A 73 2.47 -6.46 9.26
CA ALA A 73 1.05 -6.60 9.56
C ALA A 73 0.71 -5.88 10.86
N ARG A 74 -0.36 -5.08 10.82
CA ARG A 74 -0.91 -4.40 11.99
C ARG A 74 -2.20 -5.07 12.47
N SER A 75 -2.98 -5.61 11.53
CA SER A 75 -4.09 -6.51 11.80
C SER A 75 -4.27 -7.50 10.66
N ALA A 76 -4.79 -8.68 10.97
CA ALA A 76 -5.26 -9.66 10.00
C ALA A 76 -6.78 -9.78 10.15
N GLY A 77 -7.48 -9.83 9.02
CA GLY A 77 -8.90 -10.09 8.93
C GLY A 77 -9.18 -11.43 8.24
N PRO A 78 -10.46 -11.74 7.99
CA PRO A 78 -10.87 -12.94 7.27
C PRO A 78 -10.20 -13.07 5.90
N GLU A 79 -10.05 -14.30 5.41
CA GLU A 79 -9.68 -14.61 4.02
C GLU A 79 -8.34 -14.00 3.55
N GLY A 80 -7.35 -13.89 4.44
CA GLY A 80 -6.02 -13.38 4.06
C GLY A 80 -5.98 -11.87 3.80
N ARG A 81 -6.95 -11.12 4.31
CA ARG A 81 -6.89 -9.65 4.34
C ARG A 81 -5.97 -9.19 5.45
N ILE A 82 -4.97 -8.40 5.12
CA ILE A 82 -4.02 -7.84 6.07
C ILE A 82 -4.11 -6.33 5.98
N THR A 83 -4.13 -5.63 7.11
CA THR A 83 -3.86 -4.19 7.12
C THR A 83 -2.49 -3.96 7.71
N GLY A 84 -1.63 -3.20 7.02
CA GLY A 84 -0.24 -3.02 7.45
C GLY A 84 0.56 -2.12 6.53
N SER A 85 1.85 -1.98 6.78
CA SER A 85 2.76 -1.31 5.84
C SER A 85 3.47 -2.33 4.97
N VAL A 86 3.79 -1.93 3.74
CA VAL A 86 4.58 -2.72 2.80
C VAL A 86 5.83 -1.95 2.46
N VAL A 87 6.97 -2.62 2.64
CA VAL A 87 8.28 -2.08 2.29
C VAL A 87 8.83 -2.89 1.14
N ALA A 88 9.10 -2.23 0.02
CA ALA A 88 9.75 -2.81 -1.14
C ALA A 88 11.27 -2.62 -1.03
N GLU A 89 12.02 -3.72 -1.09
CA GLU A 89 13.47 -3.78 -0.98
C GLU A 89 14.07 -4.17 -2.34
N GLY A 90 14.80 -3.22 -2.94
CA GLY A 90 15.64 -3.49 -4.10
C GLY A 90 16.86 -4.35 -3.76
N LYS A 91 17.68 -4.67 -4.77
CA LYS A 91 18.95 -5.36 -4.57
C LYS A 91 19.97 -4.50 -3.81
N GLU A 92 19.87 -3.18 -3.95
CA GLU A 92 20.71 -2.20 -3.27
C GLU A 92 20.15 -1.83 -1.88
N THR A 93 21.04 -1.64 -0.90
CA THR A 93 20.70 -1.36 0.51
C THR A 93 19.95 -0.03 0.70
N SER A 94 20.20 0.96 -0.16
CA SER A 94 19.46 2.23 -0.23
C SER A 94 18.12 2.12 -0.95
N GLY A 95 17.81 0.99 -1.58
CA GLY A 95 16.60 0.75 -2.38
C GLY A 95 15.36 0.37 -1.57
N ARG A 96 15.31 0.71 -0.27
CA ARG A 96 14.20 0.37 0.63
C ARG A 96 13.15 1.48 0.63
N GLN A 97 11.94 1.16 0.19
CA GLN A 97 10.87 2.14 0.00
C GLN A 97 9.56 1.63 0.60
N ASP A 98 8.99 2.41 1.53
CA ASP A 98 7.63 2.17 2.00
C ASP A 98 6.64 2.59 0.91
N VAL A 99 5.80 1.64 0.47
CA VAL A 99 4.90 1.83 -0.67
C VAL A 99 3.84 2.89 -0.35
N GLY A 100 3.29 2.89 0.85
CA GLY A 100 2.26 3.86 1.24
C GLY A 100 2.80 5.29 1.32
N ARG A 101 3.98 5.46 1.91
CA ARG A 101 4.67 6.76 1.95
C ARG A 101 5.04 7.26 0.56
N ALA A 102 5.44 6.35 -0.32
CA ALA A 102 5.74 6.68 -1.70
C ALA A 102 4.50 7.16 -2.48
N LEU A 103 3.36 6.49 -2.29
CA LEU A 103 2.10 6.92 -2.92
C LEU A 103 1.67 8.32 -2.45
N ILE A 104 1.80 8.63 -1.15
CA ILE A 104 1.53 9.99 -0.66
C ILE A 104 2.47 11.01 -1.30
N ARG A 105 3.78 10.75 -1.33
CA ARG A 105 4.77 11.65 -1.94
C ARG A 105 4.50 11.92 -3.41
N LEU A 106 4.01 10.93 -4.14
CA LEU A 106 3.64 11.08 -5.55
C LEU A 106 2.30 11.81 -5.76
N GLY A 107 1.61 12.21 -4.68
CA GLY A 107 0.27 12.76 -4.76
C GLY A 107 -0.75 11.75 -5.27
N LEU A 108 -0.58 10.47 -5.00
CA LEU A 108 -1.45 9.38 -5.46
C LEU A 108 -2.23 8.71 -4.32
N ALA A 109 -2.09 9.24 -3.10
CA ALA A 109 -2.84 8.81 -1.95
C ALA A 109 -3.06 9.97 -0.98
N TRP A 110 -4.15 9.88 -0.24
CA TRP A 110 -4.46 10.72 0.90
C TRP A 110 -3.97 10.06 2.18
N GLN A 111 -3.61 10.86 3.17
CA GLN A 111 -3.45 10.42 4.54
C GLN A 111 -4.84 10.13 5.14
N ASP A 112 -5.05 8.93 5.71
CA ASP A 112 -6.34 8.55 6.32
C ASP A 112 -6.55 9.27 7.67
N GLN A 113 -7.18 10.44 7.65
CA GLN A 113 -7.41 11.28 8.84
C GLN A 113 -8.23 10.60 9.95
N ARG A 114 -8.97 9.53 9.60
CA ARG A 114 -9.80 8.77 10.54
C ARG A 114 -8.99 7.79 11.39
N ARG A 115 -7.72 7.57 11.06
CA ARG A 115 -6.82 6.68 11.81
C ARG A 115 -5.72 7.50 12.51
N PRO A 116 -5.17 6.98 13.62
CA PRO A 116 -3.98 7.54 14.23
C PRO A 116 -2.86 7.63 13.18
N SER A 117 -2.62 8.85 12.70
CA SER A 117 -1.67 9.11 11.64
C SER A 117 -0.31 9.41 12.23
N SER A 118 0.72 8.81 11.65
CA SER A 118 2.09 9.27 11.90
C SER A 118 2.23 10.72 11.44
N ALA A 119 2.98 11.53 12.21
CA ALA A 119 3.33 12.89 11.81
C ALA A 119 4.02 12.92 10.44
N GLN A 120 4.74 11.84 10.12
CA GLN A 120 5.40 11.66 8.84
C GLN A 120 4.42 11.63 7.65
N LEU A 121 3.34 10.83 7.70
CA LEU A 121 2.38 10.79 6.58
C LEU A 121 1.70 12.14 6.34
N ARG A 122 1.40 12.89 7.41
CA ARG A 122 0.87 14.26 7.30
C ARG A 122 1.87 15.20 6.63
N SER A 123 3.13 15.15 7.04
CA SER A 123 4.20 15.96 6.45
C SER A 123 4.37 15.68 4.96
N LEU A 124 4.35 14.40 4.58
CA LEU A 124 4.48 14.00 3.17
C LEU A 124 3.29 14.45 2.33
N GLU A 125 2.08 14.39 2.88
CA GLU A 125 0.89 14.88 2.17
C GLU A 125 0.95 16.40 2.00
N GLN A 126 1.38 17.14 3.02
CA GLN A 126 1.54 18.59 2.94
C GLN A 126 2.60 19.00 1.91
N GLU A 127 3.70 18.26 1.83
CA GLU A 127 4.73 18.45 0.81
C GLU A 127 4.16 18.22 -0.59
N ALA A 128 3.49 17.08 -0.81
CA ALA A 128 2.86 16.77 -2.09
C ALA A 128 1.80 17.80 -2.51
N ARG A 129 1.05 18.37 -1.55
CA ARG A 129 0.10 19.46 -1.79
C ARG A 129 0.79 20.75 -2.23
N ARG A 130 1.89 21.12 -1.57
CA ARG A 130 2.65 22.34 -1.87
C ARG A 130 3.34 22.27 -3.22
N GLU A 131 3.80 21.08 -3.61
CA GLU A 131 4.43 20.83 -4.90
C GLU A 131 3.44 20.58 -6.03
N GLU A 132 2.13 20.58 -5.73
CA GLU A 132 1.06 20.33 -6.70
C GLU A 132 1.31 19.05 -7.50
N VAL A 133 1.70 17.95 -6.84
CA VAL A 133 1.97 16.68 -7.53
C VAL A 133 0.75 15.77 -7.53
N GLY A 134 0.60 14.97 -8.60
CA GLY A 134 -0.46 13.98 -8.71
C GLY A 134 -1.85 14.59 -8.61
N LEU A 135 -2.69 14.07 -7.71
CA LEU A 135 -4.05 14.54 -7.48
C LEU A 135 -4.12 15.99 -7.00
N TRP A 136 -3.05 16.52 -6.42
CA TRP A 136 -3.02 17.90 -5.91
C TRP A 136 -2.94 18.96 -7.00
N GLN A 137 -2.75 18.57 -8.27
CA GLN A 137 -2.89 19.47 -9.44
C GLN A 137 -4.36 19.86 -9.70
N GLN A 138 -5.32 19.11 -9.16
CA GLN A 138 -6.72 19.44 -9.30
C GLN A 138 -7.06 20.64 -8.41
N ALA A 139 -7.87 21.58 -8.92
CA ALA A 139 -8.33 22.72 -8.14
C ALA A 139 -9.16 22.32 -6.90
N SER A 140 -9.87 21.18 -6.98
CA SER A 140 -10.65 20.63 -5.88
C SER A 140 -10.58 19.10 -5.89
N PRO A 141 -9.49 18.51 -5.38
CA PRO A 141 -9.34 17.06 -5.39
C PRO A 141 -10.29 16.43 -4.37
N THR A 142 -11.10 15.47 -4.83
CA THR A 142 -12.06 14.76 -3.98
C THR A 142 -11.40 13.52 -3.38
N PRO A 143 -11.42 13.35 -2.05
CA PRO A 143 -10.85 12.16 -1.45
C PRO A 143 -11.68 10.90 -1.74
N PRO A 144 -11.08 9.70 -1.71
CA PRO A 144 -11.75 8.46 -2.09
C PRO A 144 -12.99 8.10 -1.26
N TRP A 145 -13.14 8.65 -0.05
CA TRP A 145 -14.24 8.39 0.87
C TRP A 145 -15.43 9.36 0.70
N SER A 146 -15.31 10.35 -0.17
CA SER A 146 -16.36 11.35 -0.46
C SER A 146 -16.94 11.21 -1.87
N TRP A 147 -16.65 10.08 -2.54
CA TRP A 147 -17.22 9.69 -3.83
C TRP A 147 -18.46 8.82 -3.66
#